data_AF-C6M884-F1
#
_entry.id   AF-C6M884-F1
#
_cell.length_a   1.000
_cell.length_b   1.000
_cell.length_c   1.000
_cell.angle_alpha   90.00
_cell.angle_beta   90.00
_cell.angle_gamma   90.00
#
_symmetry.space_group_name_H-M   'P 1'
#
loop_
_entity.id
_entity.type
_entity.pdbx_description
1 polymer ?
#
loop_
_entity_poly.entity_id
_entity_poly.type
_entity_poly.pdbx_seq_one_letter_code
_entity_poly.pdbx_strand_id
1 'polypeptide(L)'
;MRYLIPLFFLSFPLATYAGGDSSKAQVLSIVGSHGYYRISVRQIEHLIYDDGCTTYNIRITPPRKTFWDLFGLGRADDHPTAEQTQAAAAVLKQYAANQQPLEIGYLGGGLYPDPRQKCLYHGTGMRFDAPDYLAVRQDGRLSLYPYLTKP
;
A
#
# COMPACT_ATOMS: atom_id res chain seq x y z
N MET A 1 45.57 30.16 -15.09
CA MET A 1 45.38 28.72 -14.80
C MET A 1 43.92 28.51 -14.45
N ARG A 2 43.18 27.82 -15.31
CA ARG A 2 41.74 27.51 -15.14
C ARG A 2 41.61 26.29 -14.24
N TYR A 3 41.03 26.44 -13.05
CA TYR A 3 40.64 25.32 -12.21
C TYR A 3 39.23 24.88 -12.60
N LEU A 4 39.15 23.78 -13.34
CA LEU A 4 37.92 23.02 -13.58
C LEU A 4 37.63 22.23 -12.29
N ILE A 5 36.58 22.63 -11.57
CA ILE A 5 36.02 21.83 -10.48
C ILE A 5 35.09 20.80 -11.13
N PRO A 6 35.35 19.49 -11.02
CA PRO A 6 34.40 18.50 -11.50
C PRO A 6 33.19 18.50 -10.57
N LEU A 7 32.03 18.86 -11.12
CA LEU A 7 30.72 18.61 -10.53
C LEU A 7 30.56 17.09 -10.39
N PHE A 8 30.89 16.59 -9.21
CA PHE A 8 30.48 15.26 -8.76
C PHE A 8 28.95 15.28 -8.66
N PHE A 9 28.27 14.89 -9.73
CA PHE A 9 26.88 14.50 -9.66
C PHE A 9 26.83 13.25 -8.76
N LEU A 10 26.49 13.45 -7.48
CA LEU A 10 26.01 12.39 -6.62
C LEU A 10 24.77 11.81 -7.29
N SER A 11 25.00 10.75 -8.05
CA SER A 11 23.98 9.80 -8.44
C SER A 11 23.46 9.21 -7.13
N PHE A 12 22.28 9.68 -6.70
CA PHE A 12 21.57 9.03 -5.61
C PHE A 12 21.47 7.55 -5.94
N PRO A 13 21.92 6.64 -5.05
CA PRO A 13 21.64 5.24 -5.24
C PRO A 13 20.12 5.09 -5.20
N LEU A 14 19.56 4.61 -6.31
CA LEU A 14 18.18 4.14 -6.41
C LEU A 14 17.88 3.36 -5.14
N ALA A 15 16.83 3.77 -4.44
CA ALA A 15 16.36 3.11 -3.24
C ALA A 15 16.22 1.62 -3.54
N THR A 16 17.12 0.82 -2.98
CA THR A 16 16.97 -0.63 -2.90
C THR A 16 15.84 -0.89 -1.91
N TYR A 17 14.60 -0.71 -2.37
CA TYR A 17 13.42 -1.21 -1.67
C TYR A 17 13.60 -2.71 -1.52
N ALA A 18 13.51 -3.20 -0.29
CA ALA A 18 13.65 -4.62 0.04
C ALA A 18 12.87 -5.46 -0.98
N GLY A 19 13.60 -6.22 -1.79
CA GLY A 19 13.09 -6.84 -3.01
C GLY A 19 12.00 -7.87 -2.71
N GLY A 20 10.86 -7.71 -3.37
CA GLY A 20 9.77 -8.70 -3.44
C GLY A 20 8.36 -8.13 -3.22
N ASP A 21 8.24 -6.99 -2.53
CA ASP A 21 6.98 -6.64 -1.85
C ASP A 21 6.18 -5.50 -2.48
N SER A 22 6.60 -5.01 -3.66
CA SER A 22 5.91 -3.97 -4.40
C SER A 22 5.96 -4.20 -5.90
N SER A 23 4.91 -3.77 -6.59
CA SER A 23 4.82 -3.82 -8.04
C SER A 23 4.35 -2.49 -8.59
N LYS A 24 4.91 -2.14 -9.75
CA LYS A 24 4.38 -1.08 -10.58
C LYS A 24 2.98 -1.39 -11.07
N ALA A 25 2.09 -0.45 -10.88
CA ALA A 25 0.68 -0.60 -11.17
C ALA A 25 0.02 0.72 -11.56
N GLN A 26 -1.13 0.62 -12.20
CA GLN A 26 -2.03 1.72 -12.49
C GLN A 26 -3.27 1.59 -11.62
N VAL A 27 -3.64 2.69 -10.97
CA VAL A 27 -4.93 2.77 -10.29
C VAL A 27 -5.99 2.98 -11.35
N LEU A 28 -6.93 2.04 -11.45
CA LEU A 28 -8.06 2.15 -12.37
C LEU A 28 -9.18 2.99 -11.76
N SER A 29 -9.43 2.79 -10.46
CA SER A 29 -10.44 3.54 -9.73
C SER A 29 -10.21 3.47 -8.23
N ILE A 30 -10.71 4.47 -7.52
CA ILE A 30 -10.79 4.48 -6.07
C ILE A 30 -12.15 5.05 -5.65
N VAL A 31 -12.86 4.31 -4.80
CA VAL A 31 -14.15 4.70 -4.25
C VAL A 31 -14.14 4.53 -2.74
N GLY A 32 -14.93 5.34 -2.03
CA GLY A 32 -15.03 5.31 -0.58
C GLY A 32 -14.67 6.63 0.09
N SER A 33 -14.74 6.64 1.42
CA SER A 33 -14.53 7.81 2.28
C SER A 33 -14.26 7.39 3.73
N HIS A 34 -13.82 8.34 4.56
CA HIS A 34 -13.66 8.16 6.01
C HIS A 34 -12.76 6.97 6.40
N GLY A 35 -11.69 6.71 5.64
CA GLY A 35 -10.78 5.60 5.91
C GLY A 35 -11.21 4.24 5.33
N TYR A 36 -12.43 4.13 4.80
CA TYR A 36 -12.91 2.95 4.09
C TYR A 36 -12.80 3.17 2.58
N TYR A 37 -11.98 2.35 1.90
CA TYR A 37 -11.74 2.51 0.48
C TYR A 37 -11.76 1.18 -0.26
N ARG A 38 -12.20 1.22 -1.52
CA ARG A 38 -11.99 0.15 -2.48
C ARG A 38 -11.21 0.71 -3.66
N ILE A 39 -10.07 0.09 -3.95
CA ILE A 39 -9.12 0.51 -4.97
C ILE A 39 -9.05 -0.61 -6.00
N SER A 40 -9.26 -0.28 -7.27
CA SER A 40 -9.04 -1.21 -8.38
C SER A 40 -7.69 -0.89 -9.02
N VAL A 41 -6.85 -1.91 -9.16
CA VAL A 41 -5.45 -1.78 -9.56
C VAL A 41 -5.16 -2.75 -10.70
N ARG A 42 -4.47 -2.26 -11.73
CA ARG A 42 -3.89 -3.08 -12.80
C ARG A 42 -2.38 -3.12 -12.68
N GLN A 43 -1.82 -4.32 -12.66
CA GLN A 43 -0.37 -4.51 -12.64
C GLN A 43 0.21 -4.30 -14.04
N ILE A 44 1.38 -3.68 -14.11
CA ILE A 44 2.03 -3.34 -15.38
C ILE A 44 3.28 -4.20 -15.61
N GLU A 45 4.07 -4.45 -14.56
CA GLU A 45 5.37 -5.11 -14.70
C GLU A 45 5.32 -6.58 -14.27
N HIS A 46 5.22 -6.85 -12.97
CA HIS A 46 5.18 -8.20 -12.42
C HIS A 46 3.97 -8.37 -11.50
N LEU A 47 3.59 -9.62 -11.20
CA LEU A 47 2.50 -9.88 -10.26
C LEU A 47 3.00 -9.74 -8.81
N ILE A 48 2.17 -9.19 -7.91
CA ILE A 48 2.52 -9.14 -6.47
C ILE A 48 2.36 -10.55 -5.87
N TYR A 49 1.42 -11.33 -6.41
CA TYR A 49 1.22 -12.74 -6.11
C TYR A 49 1.14 -13.56 -7.38
N ASP A 50 1.67 -14.78 -7.36
CA ASP A 50 1.49 -15.74 -8.44
C ASP A 50 0.10 -16.42 -8.34
N ASP A 51 -0.96 -15.61 -8.43
CA ASP A 51 -2.37 -16.04 -8.36
C ASP A 51 -3.12 -15.87 -9.71
N GLY A 52 -2.40 -15.39 -10.73
CA GLY A 52 -2.90 -15.10 -12.07
C GLY A 52 -3.76 -13.82 -12.17
N CYS A 53 -3.77 -12.96 -11.15
CA CYS A 53 -4.55 -11.74 -11.12
C CYS A 53 -3.76 -10.53 -11.66
N THR A 54 -3.92 -10.20 -12.94
CA THR A 54 -3.32 -8.98 -13.51
C THR A 54 -4.05 -7.69 -13.08
N THR A 55 -5.29 -7.83 -12.63
CA THR A 55 -6.09 -6.74 -12.04
C THR A 55 -6.68 -7.24 -10.73
N TYR A 56 -6.53 -6.45 -9.67
CA TYR A 56 -6.98 -6.82 -8.34
C TYR A 56 -7.65 -5.64 -7.62
N ASN A 57 -8.39 -5.96 -6.57
CA ASN A 57 -9.04 -4.98 -5.70
C ASN A 57 -8.32 -4.96 -4.35
N ILE A 58 -8.12 -3.77 -3.81
CA ILE A 58 -7.69 -3.57 -2.42
C ILE A 58 -8.87 -2.98 -1.66
N ARG A 59 -9.29 -3.61 -0.57
CA ARG A 59 -10.27 -3.07 0.37
C ARG A 59 -9.55 -2.57 1.61
N ILE A 60 -9.57 -1.28 1.85
CA ILE A 60 -9.08 -0.66 3.08
C ILE A 60 -10.23 -0.61 4.10
N THR A 61 -10.01 -1.21 5.25
CA THR A 61 -10.90 -1.18 6.41
C THR A 61 -10.12 -0.71 7.63
N PRO A 62 -10.42 0.47 8.22
CA PRO A 62 -9.66 1.01 9.35
C PRO A 62 -9.44 0.00 10.47
N PRO A 63 -8.29 0.05 11.16
CA PRO A 63 -7.96 -0.95 12.14
C PRO A 63 -8.96 -0.94 13.30
N ARG A 64 -9.37 -2.14 13.75
CA ARG A 64 -10.20 -2.27 14.95
C ARG A 64 -9.34 -1.96 16.19
N LYS A 65 -9.76 -0.98 16.98
CA LYS A 65 -9.15 -0.68 18.27
C LYS A 65 -9.65 -1.67 19.33
N THR A 66 -8.72 -2.30 20.02
CA THR A 66 -8.93 -3.18 21.16
C THR A 66 -8.68 -2.42 22.46
N PHE A 67 -9.13 -3.00 23.57
CA PHE A 67 -8.84 -2.46 24.91
C PHE A 67 -7.33 -2.25 25.13
N TRP A 68 -6.50 -3.18 24.66
CA TRP A 68 -5.03 -3.10 24.78
C TRP A 68 -4.40 -1.96 23.98
N ASP A 69 -5.03 -1.54 22.88
CA ASP A 69 -4.56 -0.41 22.07
C ASP A 69 -4.69 0.92 22.86
N LEU A 70 -5.62 1.02 23.81
CA LEU A 70 -5.78 2.21 24.66
C LEU A 70 -4.60 2.42 25.63
N PHE A 71 -3.88 1.35 25.97
CA PHE A 71 -2.73 1.40 26.87
C PHE A 71 -1.39 1.46 26.12
N GLY A 72 -1.40 1.62 24.78
CA GLY A 72 -0.18 1.60 23.97
C GLY A 72 0.51 0.25 23.92
N LEU A 73 -0.18 -0.84 24.33
CA LEU A 73 0.34 -2.20 24.33
C LEU A 73 -0.02 -2.98 23.06
N GLY A 74 -0.83 -2.37 22.20
CA GLY A 74 -1.09 -2.88 20.86
C GLY A 74 -0.07 -2.33 19.85
N ARG A 75 0.23 -3.12 18.82
CA ARG A 75 1.17 -2.78 17.72
C ARG A 75 0.63 -1.68 16.80
N ALA A 76 0.26 -0.53 17.36
CA ALA A 76 -0.45 0.53 16.64
C ALA A 76 0.48 1.52 15.92
N ASP A 77 1.72 1.68 16.37
CA ASP A 77 2.54 2.85 16.00
C ASP A 77 3.05 2.85 14.56
N ASP A 78 3.06 1.70 13.88
CA ASP A 78 3.43 1.57 12.46
C ASP A 78 2.24 1.61 11.50
N HIS A 79 1.01 1.79 12.00
CA HIS A 79 -0.19 1.84 11.15
C HIS A 79 -0.42 3.23 10.57
N PRO A 80 -0.67 3.36 9.25
CA PRO A 80 -1.12 4.62 8.68
C PRO A 80 -2.34 5.15 9.43
N THR A 81 -2.31 6.42 9.80
CA THR A 81 -3.44 7.07 10.47
C THR A 81 -4.63 7.21 9.51
N ALA A 82 -5.81 7.52 10.05
CA ALA A 82 -6.97 7.81 9.22
C ALA A 82 -6.72 9.01 8.29
N GLU A 83 -6.02 10.02 8.77
CA GLU A 83 -5.63 11.21 8.00
C GLU A 83 -4.66 10.86 6.88
N GLN A 84 -3.63 10.05 7.16
CA GLN A 84 -2.70 9.56 6.13
C GLN A 84 -3.40 8.74 5.05
N THR A 85 -4.33 7.88 5.48
CA THR A 85 -5.16 7.06 4.56
C THR A 85 -6.04 7.94 3.67
N GLN A 86 -6.67 8.97 4.23
CA GLN A 86 -7.49 9.92 3.47
C GLN A 86 -6.65 10.76 2.51
N ALA A 87 -5.48 11.23 2.94
CA ALA A 87 -4.55 11.97 2.10
C ALA A 87 -4.06 11.11 0.92
N ALA A 88 -3.66 9.86 1.19
CA ALA A 88 -3.29 8.91 0.14
C ALA A 88 -4.46 8.64 -0.83
N ALA A 89 -5.69 8.49 -0.33
CA ALA A 89 -6.86 8.32 -1.19
C ALA A 89 -7.11 9.53 -2.10
N ALA A 90 -6.88 10.75 -1.62
CA ALA A 90 -7.00 11.96 -2.44
C ALA A 90 -5.96 11.99 -3.56
N VAL A 91 -4.72 11.62 -3.26
CA VAL A 91 -3.65 11.49 -4.26
C VAL A 91 -3.98 10.39 -5.28
N LEU A 92 -4.43 9.21 -4.84
CA LEU A 92 -4.79 8.11 -5.73
C LEU A 92 -5.92 8.45 -6.70
N LYS A 93 -6.84 9.36 -6.34
CA LYS A 93 -7.84 9.87 -7.29
C LYS A 93 -7.20 10.59 -8.47
N GLN A 94 -6.12 11.33 -8.24
CA GLN A 94 -5.38 12.00 -9.30
C GLN A 94 -4.62 11.00 -10.17
N TYR A 95 -3.93 10.02 -9.55
CA TYR A 95 -3.29 8.93 -10.28
C TYR A 95 -4.27 8.16 -11.15
N ALA A 96 -5.46 7.87 -10.63
CA ALA A 96 -6.53 7.19 -11.38
C ALA A 96 -7.03 8.02 -12.56
N ALA A 97 -7.29 9.32 -12.34
CA ALA A 97 -7.74 10.23 -13.39
C ALA A 97 -6.72 10.39 -14.52
N ASN A 98 -5.43 10.41 -14.17
CA ASN A 98 -4.33 10.60 -15.12
C ASN A 98 -3.76 9.29 -15.68
N GLN A 99 -4.25 8.13 -15.20
CA GLN A 99 -3.70 6.80 -15.51
C GLN A 99 -2.18 6.71 -15.26
N GLN A 100 -1.69 7.48 -14.28
CA GLN A 100 -0.27 7.54 -13.95
C GLN A 100 0.14 6.25 -13.23
N PRO A 101 1.26 5.62 -13.64
CA PRO A 101 1.79 4.45 -12.93
C PRO A 101 2.38 4.86 -11.58
N LEU A 102 2.27 3.98 -10.59
CA LEU A 102 2.92 4.11 -9.29
C LEU A 102 3.33 2.72 -8.76
N GLU A 103 4.27 2.69 -7.83
CA GLU A 103 4.66 1.47 -7.11
C GLU A 103 3.67 1.22 -5.97
N ILE A 104 3.02 0.05 -5.97
CA ILE A 104 2.15 -0.37 -4.87
C ILE A 104 2.83 -1.52 -4.14
N GLY A 105 3.14 -1.30 -2.88
CA GLY A 105 3.68 -2.31 -1.98
C GLY A 105 2.86 -2.49 -0.71
N TYR A 106 3.33 -3.37 0.16
CA TYR A 106 2.71 -3.60 1.46
C TYR A 106 3.68 -3.37 2.63
N LEU A 107 3.11 -3.02 3.78
CA LEU A 107 3.84 -2.90 5.03
C LEU A 107 3.53 -4.11 5.91
N GLY A 108 4.51 -4.96 6.21
CA GLY A 108 4.37 -6.09 7.13
C GLY A 108 4.34 -7.46 6.44
N GLY A 109 3.40 -8.32 6.82
CA GLY A 109 3.39 -9.74 6.43
C GLY A 109 2.74 -10.09 5.09
N GLY A 110 2.58 -9.13 4.16
CA GLY A 110 1.90 -9.35 2.89
C GLY A 110 0.56 -8.62 2.74
N LEU A 111 0.06 -8.56 1.50
CA LEU A 111 -1.36 -8.42 1.25
C LEU A 111 -2.07 -9.78 1.36
N TYR A 112 -2.86 -9.98 2.41
CA TYR A 112 -3.67 -11.16 2.59
C TYR A 112 -4.82 -11.18 1.56
N PRO A 113 -4.89 -12.24 0.73
CA PRO A 113 -5.99 -12.43 -0.20
C PRO A 113 -7.28 -12.77 0.56
N ASP A 114 -8.43 -12.35 0.02
CA ASP A 114 -9.73 -12.76 0.51
C ASP A 114 -9.97 -14.24 0.16
N PRO A 115 -10.26 -15.12 1.14
CA PRO A 115 -10.46 -16.55 0.88
C PRO A 115 -11.73 -16.85 0.06
N ARG A 116 -12.66 -15.90 -0.06
CA ARG A 116 -13.95 -16.04 -0.74
C ARG A 116 -13.99 -15.31 -2.09
N GLN A 117 -13.10 -14.35 -2.32
CA GLN A 117 -13.08 -13.53 -3.53
C GLN A 117 -11.67 -13.48 -4.13
N LYS A 118 -11.49 -14.16 -5.28
CA LYS A 118 -10.23 -14.12 -6.02
C LYS A 118 -9.86 -12.67 -6.40
N CYS A 119 -8.57 -12.35 -6.36
CA CYS A 119 -8.04 -11.03 -6.70
C CYS A 119 -8.55 -9.89 -5.79
N LEU A 120 -9.02 -10.18 -4.57
CA LEU A 120 -9.33 -9.17 -3.56
C LEU A 120 -8.35 -9.30 -2.40
N TYR A 121 -7.83 -8.15 -1.95
CA TYR A 121 -6.86 -8.05 -0.88
C TYR A 121 -7.34 -7.05 0.18
N HIS A 122 -7.00 -7.27 1.46
CA HIS A 122 -7.55 -6.46 2.57
C HIS A 122 -6.53 -5.63 3.33
N GLY A 123 -6.50 -4.31 3.10
CA GLY A 123 -5.70 -3.38 3.89
C GLY A 123 -6.42 -2.82 5.11
N THR A 124 -5.64 -2.28 6.05
CA THR A 124 -6.13 -1.52 7.21
C THR A 124 -5.78 -0.04 7.18
N GLY A 125 -4.80 0.34 6.35
CA GLY A 125 -4.45 1.73 6.10
C GLY A 125 -3.52 1.81 4.90
N MET A 126 -3.29 3.02 4.42
CA MET A 126 -2.32 3.26 3.35
C MET A 126 -1.69 4.65 3.51
N ARG A 127 -0.47 4.81 3.00
CA ARG A 127 0.22 6.09 2.91
C ARG A 127 1.22 6.07 1.75
N PHE A 128 1.63 7.24 1.30
CA PHE A 128 2.77 7.34 0.40
C PHE A 128 4.05 7.44 1.23
N ASP A 129 4.97 6.47 1.11
CA ASP A 129 6.30 6.55 1.75
C ASP A 129 7.33 7.26 0.83
N ALA A 130 7.03 7.37 -0.46
CA ALA A 130 7.76 8.18 -1.44
C ALA A 130 6.76 8.71 -2.51
N PRO A 131 7.15 9.70 -3.35
CA PRO A 131 6.22 10.41 -4.26
C PRO A 131 5.33 9.51 -5.14
N ASP A 132 5.86 8.37 -5.59
CA ASP A 132 5.16 7.39 -6.42
C ASP A 132 5.09 6.00 -5.77
N TYR A 133 5.27 5.90 -4.45
CA TYR A 133 5.22 4.63 -3.72
C TYR A 133 4.09 4.63 -2.70
N LEU A 134 3.01 3.89 -3.01
CA LEU A 134 1.91 3.64 -2.10
C LEU A 134 2.19 2.40 -1.26
N ALA A 135 2.31 2.60 0.03
CA ALA A 135 2.46 1.56 1.03
C ALA A 135 1.08 1.21 1.62
N VAL A 136 0.64 -0.05 1.47
CA VAL A 136 -0.60 -0.55 2.06
C VAL A 136 -0.31 -1.39 3.28
N ARG A 137 -0.78 -0.97 4.45
CA ARG A 137 -0.59 -1.70 5.71
C ARG A 137 -1.72 -2.68 5.94
N GLN A 138 -1.40 -3.88 6.38
CA GLN A 138 -2.36 -4.85 6.89
C GLN A 138 -2.09 -5.16 8.37
N ASP A 139 -3.14 -5.20 9.16
CA ASP A 139 -3.08 -5.58 10.57
C ASP A 139 -3.19 -7.10 10.70
N GLY A 140 -2.09 -7.77 11.05
CA GLY A 140 -2.02 -9.23 11.10
C GLY A 140 -2.75 -9.90 12.26
N ARG A 141 -3.54 -9.17 13.07
CA ARG A 141 -4.27 -9.74 14.22
C ARG A 141 -5.46 -10.59 13.75
N LEU A 142 -5.23 -11.89 13.56
CA LEU A 142 -6.20 -12.87 13.04
C LEU A 142 -7.59 -12.81 13.68
N SER A 143 -7.66 -12.58 15.00
CA SER A 143 -8.92 -12.52 15.75
C SER A 143 -9.78 -11.28 15.45
N LEU A 144 -9.20 -10.23 14.87
CA LEU A 144 -9.91 -8.99 14.54
C LEU A 144 -10.44 -8.98 13.12
N TYR A 145 -9.88 -9.81 12.24
CA TYR A 145 -10.14 -9.79 10.81
C TYR A 145 -10.42 -11.22 10.29
N PRO A 146 -11.70 -11.58 10.11
CA PRO A 146 -12.12 -12.92 9.66
C PRO A 146 -11.61 -13.32 8.27
N TYR A 147 -11.06 -12.39 7.50
CA TYR A 147 -10.44 -12.67 6.20
C TYR A 147 -8.98 -13.11 6.31
N LEU A 148 -8.37 -13.04 7.49
CA LEU A 148 -7.00 -13.50 7.74
C LEU A 148 -6.94 -14.96 8.21
N THR A 149 -8.07 -15.56 8.60
CA THR A 149 -8.12 -17.00 8.82
C THR A 149 -7.90 -17.69 7.49
N LYS A 150 -6.80 -18.44 7.37
CA LYS A 150 -6.55 -19.29 6.21
C LYS A 150 -7.77 -20.18 5.96
N PRO A 151 -8.15 -20.43 4.69
CA PRO A 151 -9.07 -21.50 4.38
C PRO A 151 -8.51 -22.86 4.84
#